data_AF-A0A9P1GQB8-F1
#
_entry.id   AF-A0A9P1GQB8-F1
#
_cell.length_a   1.000
_cell.length_b   1.000
_cell.length_c   1.000
_cell.angle_alpha   90.00
_cell.angle_beta   90.00
_cell.angle_gamma   90.00
#
_symmetry.space_group_name_H-M   'P 1'
#
loop_
_entity.id
_entity.type
_entity.pdbx_description
1 polymer ?
#
loop_
_entity_poly.entity_id
_entity_poly.type
_entity_poly.pdbx_seq_one_letter_code
_entity_poly.pdbx_strand_id
1 'polypeptide(L)'
;MQLAWKQPLLLMQLLVLAAATEECEKESAEPAGSSLLQKQLLVHETVGAVAVTRVTHPWDKHIFVVGTHHKAGSQLLRNIMAHFFDILGATVSCQYDGHGDSVTSLNRENECTLFPAPIRFHNHISKDAILQMKKEAKDMKGDLRGVMIVRDPLEMVASSYCYHHRGAESWNPMEKGIPEMGPEEGVPEMAKRMLMEIKDMAEAYEVSAPHVLVVRYEHLTHSPEHFDASVEKIMEFLVGDEITELQKSEIRRAVRVEDLHRASDLGISAENRFNHTNDEADMEAARAALPLTPADLYAEYVKYREVLGYS
;
A
#
# COMPACT_ATOMS: atom_id res chain seq x y z
N MET A 1 23.48 41.25 -31.59
CA MET A 1 23.08 41.63 -30.22
C MET A 1 23.41 40.46 -29.30
N GLN A 2 24.52 40.59 -28.57
CA GLN A 2 24.95 39.65 -27.53
C GLN A 2 24.25 40.03 -26.22
N LEU A 3 23.69 39.06 -25.51
CA LEU A 3 23.40 39.18 -24.08
C LEU A 3 23.78 37.87 -23.40
N ALA A 4 24.86 37.96 -22.63
CA ALA A 4 25.41 36.94 -21.76
C ALA A 4 24.89 37.19 -20.34
N TRP A 5 24.38 36.17 -19.65
CA TRP A 5 24.24 36.20 -18.19
C TRP A 5 24.71 34.88 -17.59
N LYS A 6 25.67 35.03 -16.67
CA LYS A 6 26.39 33.99 -15.93
C LYS A 6 25.53 33.47 -14.77
N GLN A 7 25.58 32.17 -14.50
CA GLN A 7 25.19 31.60 -13.22
C GLN A 7 26.43 31.41 -12.33
N PRO A 8 26.38 31.74 -11.03
CA PRO A 8 27.45 31.39 -10.10
C PRO A 8 27.20 30.03 -9.44
N LEU A 9 28.28 29.24 -9.36
CA LEU A 9 28.44 28.12 -8.45
C LEU A 9 28.29 28.58 -6.99
N LEU A 10 27.66 27.75 -6.15
CA LEU A 10 27.80 27.83 -4.70
C LEU A 10 28.27 26.47 -4.15
N LEU A 11 29.55 26.45 -3.81
CA LEU A 11 30.22 25.52 -2.91
C LEU A 11 29.75 25.84 -1.48
N MET A 12 29.44 24.83 -0.67
CA MET A 12 29.42 24.99 0.79
C MET A 12 30.36 23.97 1.43
N GLN A 13 31.44 24.50 2.02
CA GLN A 13 32.40 23.78 2.86
C GLN A 13 32.01 23.87 4.34
N LEU A 14 32.50 22.86 5.07
CA LEU A 14 32.50 22.66 6.52
C LEU A 14 32.76 23.89 7.38
N LEU A 15 32.19 23.87 8.60
CA LEU A 15 32.84 24.42 9.79
C LEU A 15 32.53 23.57 11.04
N VAL A 16 33.61 23.14 11.69
CA VAL A 16 33.75 22.46 12.98
C VAL A 16 34.16 23.49 14.03
N LEU A 17 33.74 23.31 15.30
CA LEU A 17 34.40 23.67 16.59
C LEU A 17 33.29 23.96 17.64
N ALA A 18 33.44 23.81 18.97
CA ALA A 18 34.11 22.91 19.92
C ALA A 18 33.87 23.50 21.34
N ALA A 19 33.93 22.65 22.39
CA ALA A 19 34.19 22.94 23.82
C ALA A 19 33.11 23.73 24.61
N ALA A 20 32.94 23.65 25.94
CA ALA A 20 33.65 23.08 27.10
C ALA A 20 32.57 22.74 28.19
N THR A 21 32.77 22.07 29.33
CA THR A 21 33.75 22.29 30.42
C THR A 21 33.83 21.09 31.38
N GLU A 22 35.01 20.94 31.99
CA GLU A 22 35.36 20.11 33.14
C GLU A 22 34.70 20.61 34.44
N GLU A 23 34.33 19.68 35.34
CA GLU A 23 34.44 19.89 36.79
C GLU A 23 34.93 18.59 37.45
N CYS A 24 35.82 18.77 38.43
CA CYS A 24 36.65 17.76 39.07
C CYS A 24 36.20 17.52 40.53
N GLU A 25 36.57 16.35 41.05
CA GLU A 25 36.66 15.93 42.47
C GLU A 25 35.41 15.42 43.22
N LYS A 26 35.41 14.12 43.56
CA LYS A 26 35.89 13.62 44.87
C LYS A 26 35.97 12.10 44.91
N GLU A 27 37.17 11.59 45.17
CA GLU A 27 37.46 10.18 45.47
C GLU A 27 36.89 9.78 46.84
N SER A 28 36.08 8.71 46.87
CA SER A 28 35.84 7.90 48.06
C SER A 28 36.31 6.47 47.78
N ALA A 29 37.18 5.95 48.65
CA ALA A 29 37.88 4.69 48.52
C ALA A 29 36.94 3.48 48.32
N GLU A 30 37.11 2.78 47.19
CA GLU A 30 36.56 1.44 46.96
C GLU A 30 37.52 0.33 47.45
N PRO A 31 37.00 -0.77 48.01
CA PRO A 31 37.76 -1.98 48.29
C PRO A 31 38.11 -2.71 47.00
N ALA A 32 39.27 -3.37 47.04
CA ALA A 32 39.87 -4.11 45.93
C ALA A 32 38.97 -5.20 45.33
N GLY A 33 38.96 -5.26 43.99
CA GLY A 33 38.99 -6.52 43.27
C GLY A 33 37.65 -7.11 42.82
N SER A 34 36.95 -6.44 41.90
CA SER A 34 36.15 -7.15 40.90
C SER A 34 36.52 -6.60 39.52
N SER A 35 36.96 -7.47 38.62
CA SER A 35 37.33 -7.04 37.27
C SER A 35 36.09 -6.49 36.55
N LEU A 36 36.29 -5.53 35.64
CA LEU A 36 35.21 -4.99 34.78
C LEU A 36 34.42 -6.10 34.05
N LEU A 37 35.06 -7.24 33.77
CA LEU A 37 34.43 -8.44 33.22
C LEU A 37 33.43 -9.12 34.18
N GLN A 38 33.71 -9.15 35.49
CA GLN A 38 32.79 -9.71 36.48
C GLN A 38 31.57 -8.82 36.72
N LYS A 39 31.72 -7.48 36.64
CA LYS A 39 30.56 -6.56 36.72
C LYS A 39 29.65 -6.68 35.48
N GLN A 40 30.18 -6.95 34.28
CA GLN A 40 29.36 -7.22 33.09
C GLN A 40 28.65 -8.59 33.15
N LEU A 41 29.28 -9.62 33.71
CA LEU A 41 28.65 -10.95 33.90
C LEU A 41 27.53 -10.93 34.95
N LEU A 42 27.65 -10.14 36.02
CA LEU A 42 26.61 -10.01 37.04
C LEU A 42 25.38 -9.22 36.58
N VAL A 43 25.52 -8.28 35.63
CA VAL A 43 24.37 -7.64 34.97
C VAL A 43 23.61 -8.64 34.09
N HIS A 44 24.27 -9.67 33.55
CA HIS A 44 23.59 -10.74 32.82
C HIS A 44 22.92 -11.78 33.71
N GLU A 45 23.42 -12.03 34.92
CA GLU A 45 22.82 -13.03 35.84
C GLU A 45 21.71 -12.46 36.74
N THR A 46 21.68 -11.14 36.99
CA THR A 46 20.60 -10.49 37.75
C THR A 46 19.37 -10.11 36.91
N VAL A 47 19.44 -10.27 35.58
CA VAL A 47 18.22 -10.47 34.74
C VAL A 47 17.77 -11.93 34.87
N GLY A 48 17.61 -12.38 36.11
CA GLY A 48 16.99 -13.64 36.43
C GLY A 48 15.53 -13.60 35.99
N ALA A 49 15.18 -14.49 35.06
CA ALA A 49 13.81 -14.95 34.81
C ALA A 49 12.73 -13.88 34.60
N VAL A 50 13.08 -12.67 34.14
CA VAL A 50 12.13 -11.91 33.32
C VAL A 50 12.02 -12.73 32.06
N ALA A 51 10.95 -13.52 31.94
CA ALA A 51 10.62 -14.21 30.71
C ALA A 51 10.85 -13.21 29.60
N VAL A 52 11.88 -13.44 28.76
CA VAL A 52 12.09 -12.65 27.55
C VAL A 52 10.81 -12.88 26.78
N THR A 53 9.85 -11.98 26.95
CA THR A 53 8.65 -11.91 26.16
C THR A 53 9.19 -11.68 24.77
N ARG A 54 9.40 -12.77 24.03
CA ARG A 54 9.73 -12.74 22.62
C ARG A 54 8.73 -11.75 22.04
N VAL A 55 9.25 -10.64 21.52
CA VAL A 55 8.44 -9.71 20.75
C VAL A 55 7.93 -10.54 19.57
N THR A 56 6.68 -11.01 19.67
CA THR A 56 6.05 -11.74 18.57
C THR A 56 5.49 -10.68 17.65
N HIS A 57 5.98 -10.64 16.41
CA HIS A 57 5.40 -9.78 15.41
C HIS A 57 4.03 -10.35 14.98
N PRO A 58 3.09 -9.51 14.52
CA PRO A 58 1.81 -10.00 14.03
C PRO A 58 1.95 -11.06 12.91
N TRP A 59 2.95 -10.91 12.04
CA TRP A 59 3.22 -11.85 10.93
C TRP A 59 3.88 -13.17 11.36
N ASP A 60 4.21 -13.35 12.63
CA ASP A 60 4.59 -14.67 13.17
C ASP A 60 3.36 -15.57 13.36
N LYS A 61 2.14 -14.99 13.33
CA LYS A 61 0.87 -15.68 13.59
C LYS A 61 -0.07 -15.68 12.39
N HIS A 62 0.04 -14.68 11.52
CA HIS A 62 -0.93 -14.45 10.44
C HIS A 62 -0.24 -14.38 9.09
N ILE A 63 -0.97 -14.80 8.05
CA ILE A 63 -0.67 -14.40 6.68
C ILE A 63 -1.44 -13.10 6.42
N PHE A 64 -0.71 -12.07 5.99
CA PHE A 64 -1.27 -10.81 5.55
C PHE A 64 -1.35 -10.74 4.03
N VAL A 65 -2.49 -10.29 3.51
CA VAL A 65 -2.65 -10.04 2.08
C VAL A 65 -3.16 -8.63 1.81
N VAL A 66 -2.52 -7.95 0.86
CA VAL A 66 -2.96 -6.67 0.31
C VAL A 66 -3.35 -6.90 -1.14
N GLY A 67 -4.65 -6.85 -1.40
CA GLY A 67 -5.25 -7.18 -2.69
C GLY A 67 -5.80 -5.97 -3.41
N THR A 68 -5.64 -5.93 -4.73
CA THR A 68 -6.20 -4.89 -5.58
C THR A 68 -6.48 -5.44 -6.98
N HIS A 69 -7.06 -4.60 -7.82
CA HIS A 69 -7.29 -4.79 -9.24
C HIS A 69 -6.87 -3.54 -10.02
N HIS A 70 -6.70 -3.67 -11.34
CA HIS A 70 -6.34 -2.56 -12.22
C HIS A 70 -7.35 -1.43 -12.11
N LYS A 71 -6.87 -0.21 -11.84
CA LYS A 71 -7.69 1.01 -11.62
C LYS A 71 -8.62 1.01 -10.41
N ALA A 72 -8.56 0.00 -9.53
CA ALA A 72 -9.29 0.00 -8.26
C ALA A 72 -8.63 0.86 -7.16
N GLY A 73 -7.44 1.43 -7.42
CA GLY A 73 -6.67 2.19 -6.43
C GLY A 73 -5.48 1.42 -5.85
N SER A 74 -4.88 0.55 -6.66
CA SER A 74 -3.72 -0.28 -6.29
C SER A 74 -2.58 0.52 -5.66
N GLN A 75 -2.20 1.63 -6.28
CA GLN A 75 -1.13 2.51 -5.79
C GLN A 75 -1.44 3.07 -4.39
N LEU A 76 -2.66 3.55 -4.19
CA LEU A 76 -3.11 4.16 -2.93
C LEU A 76 -3.08 3.13 -1.80
N LEU A 77 -3.74 1.97 -2.01
CA LEU A 77 -3.75 0.93 -0.99
C LEU A 77 -2.34 0.38 -0.73
N ARG A 78 -1.54 0.15 -1.77
CA ARG A 78 -0.16 -0.32 -1.63
C ARG A 78 0.66 0.62 -0.75
N ASN A 79 0.60 1.93 -1.01
CA ASN A 79 1.38 2.91 -0.26
C ASN A 79 0.91 3.04 1.19
N ILE A 80 -0.41 3.04 1.44
CA ILE A 80 -0.96 2.99 2.81
C ILE A 80 -0.39 1.78 3.55
N MET A 81 -0.41 0.61 2.90
CA MET A 81 0.08 -0.62 3.51
C MET A 81 1.61 -0.68 3.66
N ALA A 82 2.37 -0.03 2.77
CA ALA A 82 3.81 0.11 2.91
C ALA A 82 4.17 0.89 4.18
N HIS A 83 3.59 2.08 4.37
CA HIS A 83 3.77 2.84 5.61
C HIS A 83 3.32 2.05 6.84
N PHE A 84 2.19 1.35 6.74
CA PHE A 84 1.66 0.52 7.81
C PHE A 84 2.68 -0.55 8.26
N PHE A 85 3.20 -1.35 7.33
CA PHE A 85 4.10 -2.45 7.65
C PHE A 85 5.52 -1.98 8.00
N ASP A 86 5.99 -0.88 7.40
CA ASP A 86 7.28 -0.27 7.73
C ASP A 86 7.31 0.21 9.19
N ILE A 87 6.24 0.87 9.66
CA ILE A 87 6.13 1.31 11.07
C ILE A 87 6.11 0.12 12.03
N LEU A 88 5.54 -1.02 11.63
CA LEU A 88 5.58 -2.24 12.43
C LEU A 88 6.95 -2.95 12.39
N GLY A 89 7.87 -2.50 11.55
CA GLY A 89 9.22 -3.06 11.40
C GLY A 89 9.29 -4.26 10.46
N ALA A 90 8.33 -4.42 9.54
CA ALA A 90 8.37 -5.49 8.56
C ALA A 90 9.52 -5.24 7.56
N THR A 91 10.37 -6.23 7.37
CA THR A 91 11.53 -6.13 6.46
C THR A 91 11.37 -6.95 5.18
N VAL A 92 10.24 -7.65 5.05
CA VAL A 92 9.99 -8.59 3.97
C VAL A 92 8.52 -8.65 3.63
N SER A 93 8.23 -8.57 2.33
CA SER A 93 6.98 -9.00 1.72
C SER A 93 7.29 -9.63 0.37
N CYS A 94 6.31 -10.28 -0.24
CA CYS A 94 6.42 -10.85 -1.59
C CYS A 94 5.24 -10.42 -2.48
N GLN A 95 5.41 -10.55 -3.79
CA GLN A 95 4.43 -10.21 -4.82
C GLN A 95 4.01 -11.47 -5.60
N TYR A 96 2.73 -11.63 -5.89
CA TYR A 96 2.21 -12.83 -6.56
C TYR A 96 2.34 -12.82 -8.08
N ASP A 97 2.18 -11.65 -8.70
CA ASP A 97 2.07 -11.46 -10.14
C ASP A 97 3.31 -10.84 -10.76
N GLY A 98 4.38 -10.62 -9.98
CA GLY A 98 5.64 -10.01 -10.44
C GLY A 98 5.48 -8.59 -10.98
N HIS A 99 4.30 -7.99 -10.77
CA HIS A 99 3.92 -6.69 -11.29
C HIS A 99 3.57 -5.74 -10.14
N GLY A 100 4.48 -4.80 -9.86
CA GLY A 100 4.28 -3.75 -8.88
C GLY A 100 5.47 -3.57 -7.93
N ASP A 101 5.32 -2.65 -6.99
CA ASP A 101 6.20 -2.60 -5.82
C ASP A 101 5.60 -3.49 -4.72
N SER A 102 6.43 -3.90 -3.76
CA SER A 102 5.93 -4.63 -2.59
C SER A 102 5.38 -3.66 -1.53
N VAL A 103 4.73 -4.20 -0.50
CA VAL A 103 4.18 -3.43 0.63
C VAL A 103 5.16 -3.30 1.80
N THR A 104 6.46 -3.40 1.55
CA THR A 104 7.51 -3.09 2.53
C THR A 104 8.59 -2.27 1.85
N SER A 105 9.22 -1.35 2.58
CA SER A 105 10.31 -0.54 2.02
C SER A 105 11.56 -1.36 1.68
N LEU A 106 11.76 -2.50 2.35
CA LEU A 106 12.88 -3.41 2.19
C LEU A 106 12.46 -4.68 1.42
N ASN A 107 13.42 -5.25 0.68
CA ASN A 107 13.28 -6.50 -0.09
C ASN A 107 12.04 -6.54 -1.00
N ARG A 108 11.89 -5.50 -1.85
CA ARG A 108 10.67 -5.26 -2.65
C ARG A 108 10.47 -6.24 -3.82
N GLU A 109 11.49 -6.95 -4.24
CA GLU A 109 11.49 -7.72 -5.50
C GLU A 109 11.26 -9.23 -5.28
N ASN A 110 10.74 -9.63 -4.13
CA ASN A 110 10.49 -11.04 -3.86
C ASN A 110 9.21 -11.52 -4.56
N GLU A 111 9.33 -12.53 -5.42
CA GLU A 111 8.17 -13.25 -5.94
C GLU A 111 7.68 -14.27 -4.91
N CYS A 112 6.37 -14.30 -4.63
CA CYS A 112 5.81 -15.21 -3.62
C CYS A 112 5.98 -16.69 -3.99
N THR A 113 6.12 -17.02 -5.28
CA THR A 113 6.35 -18.37 -5.78
C THR A 113 7.76 -18.88 -5.47
N LEU A 114 8.75 -17.98 -5.42
CA LEU A 114 10.16 -18.30 -5.16
C LEU A 114 10.54 -18.07 -3.69
N PHE A 115 9.98 -17.03 -3.10
CA PHE A 115 10.27 -16.58 -1.74
C PHE A 115 8.98 -16.20 -1.02
N PRO A 116 8.20 -17.20 -0.53
CA PRO A 116 6.94 -16.94 0.14
C PRO A 116 7.20 -16.17 1.46
N ALA A 117 6.59 -15.00 1.57
CA ALA A 117 6.60 -14.17 2.77
C ALA A 117 5.23 -14.20 3.45
N PRO A 118 5.14 -13.93 4.77
CA PRO A 118 3.87 -13.84 5.47
C PRO A 118 3.07 -12.60 5.06
N ILE A 119 3.73 -11.54 4.56
CA ILE A 119 3.07 -10.33 4.03
C ILE A 119 3.12 -10.40 2.49
N ARG A 120 1.97 -10.33 1.85
CA ARG A 120 1.83 -10.56 0.42
C ARG A 120 1.07 -9.43 -0.27
N PHE A 121 1.59 -8.98 -1.40
CA PHE A 121 0.90 -8.06 -2.30
C PHE A 121 0.40 -8.81 -3.53
N HIS A 122 -0.82 -8.51 -3.96
CA HIS A 122 -1.42 -9.12 -5.14
C HIS A 122 -2.17 -8.05 -5.93
N ASN A 123 -1.62 -7.67 -7.09
CA ASN A 123 -2.13 -6.58 -7.90
C ASN A 123 -3.40 -6.94 -8.72
N HIS A 124 -3.65 -8.24 -8.87
CA HIS A 124 -4.87 -8.85 -9.44
C HIS A 124 -5.40 -9.98 -8.55
N ILE A 125 -5.81 -9.66 -7.31
CA ILE A 125 -6.16 -10.70 -6.33
C ILE A 125 -7.36 -11.54 -6.78
N SER A 126 -7.14 -12.84 -7.00
CA SER A 126 -8.21 -13.75 -7.42
C SER A 126 -8.91 -14.44 -6.25
N LYS A 127 -10.11 -14.94 -6.51
CA LYS A 127 -10.84 -15.85 -5.61
C LYS A 127 -9.99 -17.05 -5.19
N ASP A 128 -9.33 -17.69 -6.16
CA ASP A 128 -8.52 -18.88 -5.90
C ASP A 128 -7.29 -18.55 -5.04
N ALA A 129 -6.66 -17.38 -5.25
CA ALA A 129 -5.56 -16.92 -4.41
C ALA A 129 -6.01 -16.73 -2.95
N ILE A 130 -7.17 -16.10 -2.72
CA ILE A 130 -7.74 -15.95 -1.37
C ILE A 130 -8.00 -17.32 -0.72
N LEU A 131 -8.62 -18.24 -1.45
CA LEU A 131 -8.92 -19.59 -0.93
C LEU A 131 -7.65 -20.39 -0.62
N GLN A 132 -6.62 -20.26 -1.47
CA GLN A 132 -5.32 -20.86 -1.24
C GLN A 132 -4.67 -20.29 0.02
N MET A 133 -4.63 -18.96 0.18
CA MET A 133 -4.04 -18.32 1.36
C MET A 133 -4.78 -18.66 2.65
N LYS A 134 -6.11 -18.83 2.61
CA LYS A 134 -6.90 -19.34 3.75
C LYS A 134 -6.45 -20.75 4.16
N LYS A 135 -6.14 -21.60 3.19
CA LYS A 135 -5.64 -22.96 3.47
C LYS A 135 -4.24 -22.91 4.07
N GLU A 136 -3.33 -22.14 3.49
CA GLU A 136 -1.96 -21.98 3.99
C GLU A 136 -1.92 -21.42 5.41
N ALA A 137 -2.75 -20.42 5.71
CA ALA A 137 -2.86 -19.86 7.06
C ALA A 137 -3.29 -20.92 8.08
N LYS A 138 -4.27 -21.78 7.72
CA LYS A 138 -4.70 -22.90 8.57
C LYS A 138 -3.59 -23.93 8.78
N ASP A 139 -2.83 -24.25 7.74
CA ASP A 139 -1.70 -25.19 7.82
C ASP A 139 -0.60 -24.65 8.76
N MET A 140 -0.43 -23.33 8.82
CA MET A 140 0.45 -22.63 9.77
C MET A 140 -0.12 -22.51 11.19
N LYS A 141 -1.34 -23.02 11.44
CA LYS A 141 -2.10 -22.78 12.69
C LYS A 141 -2.33 -21.29 12.98
N GLY A 142 -2.39 -20.48 11.93
CA GLY A 142 -2.64 -19.05 11.96
C GLY A 142 -3.98 -18.66 11.34
N ASP A 143 -4.13 -17.37 11.05
CA ASP A 143 -5.28 -16.82 10.32
C ASP A 143 -4.82 -16.02 9.08
N LEU A 144 -5.73 -15.89 8.12
CA LEU A 144 -5.58 -14.95 7.01
C LEU A 144 -6.18 -13.62 7.44
N ARG A 145 -5.40 -12.54 7.33
CA ARG A 145 -5.88 -11.17 7.51
C ARG A 145 -5.55 -10.34 6.29
N GLY A 146 -6.58 -10.00 5.52
CA GLY A 146 -6.41 -9.25 4.29
C GLY A 146 -7.07 -7.89 4.32
N VAL A 147 -6.56 -7.00 3.47
CA VAL A 147 -7.31 -5.85 2.99
C VAL A 147 -7.33 -5.90 1.47
N MET A 148 -8.49 -5.66 0.87
CA MET A 148 -8.62 -5.44 -0.56
C MET A 148 -9.37 -4.16 -0.85
N ILE A 149 -8.97 -3.45 -1.91
CA ILE A 149 -9.67 -2.26 -2.38
C ILE A 149 -10.55 -2.61 -3.59
N VAL A 150 -11.77 -2.11 -3.58
CA VAL A 150 -12.71 -2.16 -4.70
C VAL A 150 -13.09 -0.73 -5.11
N ARG A 151 -13.51 -0.56 -6.36
CA ARG A 151 -13.96 0.72 -6.91
C ARG A 151 -15.19 0.48 -7.79
N ASP A 152 -16.01 1.49 -8.02
CA ASP A 152 -17.14 1.38 -8.95
C ASP A 152 -16.66 0.86 -10.33
N PRO A 153 -17.18 -0.28 -10.82
CA PRO A 153 -16.81 -0.85 -12.10
C PRO A 153 -16.86 0.10 -13.31
N LEU A 154 -17.84 1.01 -13.37
CA LEU A 154 -17.95 1.95 -14.48
C LEU A 154 -16.91 3.07 -14.39
N GLU A 155 -16.60 3.53 -13.16
CA GLU A 155 -15.48 4.46 -12.93
C GLU A 155 -14.13 3.82 -13.25
N MET A 156 -13.97 2.51 -13.00
CA MET A 156 -12.77 1.77 -13.40
C MET A 156 -12.60 1.74 -14.92
N VAL A 157 -13.69 1.55 -15.69
CA VAL A 157 -13.65 1.61 -17.17
C VAL A 157 -13.23 2.98 -17.65
N ALA A 158 -13.89 4.05 -17.19
CA ALA A 158 -13.54 5.41 -17.55
C ALA A 158 -12.08 5.73 -17.20
N SER A 159 -11.67 5.36 -15.98
CA SER A 159 -10.30 5.58 -15.51
C SER A 159 -9.26 4.80 -16.33
N SER A 160 -9.59 3.57 -16.74
CA SER A 160 -8.72 2.73 -17.57
C SER A 160 -8.59 3.30 -18.99
N TYR A 161 -9.70 3.78 -19.57
CA TYR A 161 -9.68 4.42 -20.88
C TYR A 161 -8.75 5.64 -20.88
N CYS A 162 -8.96 6.62 -19.99
CA CYS A 162 -8.12 7.82 -19.95
C CYS A 162 -6.63 7.50 -19.75
N TYR A 163 -6.35 6.47 -18.94
CA TYR A 163 -4.98 6.04 -18.67
C TYR A 163 -4.29 5.42 -19.89
N HIS A 164 -4.96 4.51 -20.57
CA HIS A 164 -4.41 3.83 -21.75
C HIS A 164 -4.47 4.71 -23.00
N HIS A 165 -5.45 5.61 -23.11
CA HIS A 165 -5.56 6.55 -24.22
C HIS A 165 -4.35 7.49 -24.31
N ARG A 166 -3.76 7.87 -23.18
CA ARG A 166 -2.52 8.67 -23.15
C ARG A 166 -1.23 7.88 -23.33
N GLY A 167 -1.30 6.55 -23.50
CA GLY A 167 -0.12 5.72 -23.72
C GLY A 167 0.68 5.39 -22.45
N ALA A 168 0.04 5.37 -21.28
CA ALA A 168 0.76 5.24 -20.00
C ALA A 168 1.34 3.84 -19.74
N GLU A 169 0.90 2.80 -20.46
CA GLU A 169 1.37 1.42 -20.35
C GLU A 169 1.42 0.75 -21.74
N SER A 170 2.28 1.24 -22.64
CA SER A 170 2.34 0.74 -24.03
C SER A 170 2.63 -0.76 -24.20
N TRP A 171 3.10 -1.43 -23.15
CA TRP A 171 3.27 -2.89 -23.09
C TRP A 171 2.00 -3.64 -22.66
N ASN A 172 1.01 -2.96 -22.07
CA ASN A 172 -0.21 -3.58 -21.58
C ASN A 172 -1.15 -3.89 -22.77
N PRO A 173 -1.62 -5.15 -22.91
CA PRO A 173 -2.58 -5.51 -23.96
C PRO A 173 -3.86 -4.67 -23.96
N MET A 174 -4.25 -4.12 -22.80
CA MET A 174 -5.40 -3.22 -22.69
C MET A 174 -5.21 -1.92 -23.48
N GLU A 175 -3.98 -1.47 -23.72
CA GLU A 175 -3.69 -0.22 -24.45
C GLU A 175 -3.84 -0.36 -25.97
N LYS A 176 -3.63 -1.54 -26.54
CA LYS A 176 -3.49 -1.74 -27.99
C LYS A 176 -4.64 -1.10 -28.80
N GLY A 177 -4.37 -0.02 -29.54
CA GLY A 177 -5.37 0.67 -30.36
C GLY A 177 -6.21 1.72 -29.62
N ILE A 178 -6.10 1.85 -28.30
CA ILE A 178 -6.85 2.82 -27.49
C ILE A 178 -6.33 4.26 -27.66
N PRO A 179 -5.01 4.52 -27.79
CA PRO A 179 -4.52 5.87 -28.05
C PRO A 179 -5.09 6.53 -29.32
N GLU A 180 -5.50 5.72 -30.31
CA GLU A 180 -6.08 6.19 -31.57
C GLU A 180 -7.60 6.42 -31.51
N MET A 181 -8.26 6.01 -30.41
CA MET A 181 -9.72 6.06 -30.26
C MET A 181 -10.15 7.23 -29.38
N GLY A 182 -11.06 8.07 -29.90
CA GLY A 182 -11.76 9.06 -29.08
C GLY A 182 -12.72 8.39 -28.07
N PRO A 183 -13.27 9.14 -27.09
CA PRO A 183 -14.05 8.55 -25.99
C PRO A 183 -15.25 7.71 -26.45
N GLU A 184 -15.94 8.14 -27.51
CA GLU A 184 -17.13 7.45 -28.04
C GLU A 184 -16.84 6.03 -28.57
N GLU A 185 -15.63 5.79 -29.09
CA GLU A 185 -15.18 4.48 -29.57
C GLU A 185 -14.38 3.74 -28.49
N GLY A 186 -13.48 4.46 -27.83
CA GLY A 186 -12.50 3.88 -26.91
C GLY A 186 -13.08 3.44 -25.58
N VAL A 187 -14.11 4.11 -25.05
CA VAL A 187 -14.75 3.68 -23.79
C VAL A 187 -15.50 2.35 -23.96
N PRO A 188 -16.36 2.16 -24.99
CA PRO A 188 -16.95 0.84 -25.27
C PRO A 188 -15.92 -0.26 -25.50
N GLU A 189 -14.80 0.03 -26.17
CA GLU A 189 -13.74 -0.95 -26.39
C GLU A 189 -12.99 -1.28 -25.09
N MET A 190 -12.70 -0.28 -24.26
CA MET A 190 -12.10 -0.47 -22.94
C MET A 190 -13.02 -1.28 -22.02
N ALA A 191 -14.33 -1.06 -22.08
CA ALA A 191 -15.31 -1.83 -21.32
C ALA A 191 -15.23 -3.33 -21.64
N LYS A 192 -14.96 -3.72 -22.89
CA LYS A 192 -14.78 -5.15 -23.23
C LYS A 192 -13.51 -5.72 -22.58
N ARG A 193 -12.42 -4.94 -22.58
CA ARG A 193 -11.11 -5.36 -22.07
C ARG A 193 -11.08 -5.44 -20.55
N MET A 194 -11.77 -4.52 -19.87
CA MET A 194 -11.86 -4.47 -18.41
C MET A 194 -12.82 -5.52 -17.82
N LEU A 195 -13.67 -6.16 -18.62
CA LEU A 195 -14.71 -7.05 -18.10
C LEU A 195 -14.15 -8.20 -17.25
N MET A 196 -13.04 -8.81 -17.69
CA MET A 196 -12.38 -9.89 -16.94
C MET A 196 -11.87 -9.40 -15.59
N GLU A 197 -11.24 -8.23 -15.55
CA GLU A 197 -10.73 -7.61 -14.31
C GLU A 197 -11.87 -7.33 -13.32
N ILE A 198 -13.01 -6.80 -13.79
CA ILE A 198 -14.18 -6.54 -12.96
C ILE A 198 -14.79 -7.84 -12.43
N LYS A 199 -14.86 -8.85 -13.28
CA LYS A 199 -15.36 -10.17 -12.88
C LYS A 199 -14.47 -10.78 -11.79
N ASP A 200 -13.16 -10.77 -11.97
CA ASP A 200 -12.21 -11.32 -11.00
C ASP A 200 -12.29 -10.55 -9.66
N MET A 201 -12.43 -9.23 -9.70
CA MET A 201 -12.66 -8.40 -8.52
C MET A 201 -13.95 -8.77 -7.78
N ALA A 202 -15.05 -8.99 -8.50
CA ALA A 202 -16.32 -9.39 -7.92
C ALA A 202 -16.25 -10.80 -7.30
N GLU A 203 -15.60 -11.76 -7.98
CA GLU A 203 -15.44 -13.12 -7.45
C GLU A 203 -14.53 -13.15 -6.20
N ALA A 204 -13.47 -12.33 -6.18
CA ALA A 204 -12.62 -12.15 -5.01
C ALA A 204 -13.38 -11.50 -3.84
N TYR A 205 -14.22 -10.49 -4.14
CA TYR A 205 -15.09 -9.84 -3.16
C TYR A 205 -16.04 -10.85 -2.49
N GLU A 206 -16.68 -11.73 -3.25
CA GLU A 206 -17.63 -12.71 -2.72
C GLU A 206 -17.00 -13.70 -1.73
N VAL A 207 -15.70 -13.99 -1.86
CA VAL A 207 -14.98 -14.89 -0.95
C VAL A 207 -14.13 -14.18 0.09
N SER A 208 -14.11 -12.85 0.10
CA SER A 208 -13.27 -12.04 0.97
C SER A 208 -13.59 -12.27 2.46
N ALA A 209 -14.87 -12.18 2.82
CA ALA A 209 -15.33 -12.30 4.19
C ALA A 209 -15.10 -13.70 4.80
N PRO A 210 -14.92 -13.80 6.13
CA PRO A 210 -14.66 -12.70 7.07
C PRO A 210 -13.17 -12.29 7.15
N HIS A 211 -12.29 -12.90 6.35
CA HIS A 211 -10.83 -12.84 6.52
C HIS A 211 -10.15 -11.68 5.78
N VAL A 212 -10.84 -11.08 4.81
CA VAL A 212 -10.34 -9.95 4.04
C VAL A 212 -11.32 -8.79 4.17
N LEU A 213 -10.86 -7.68 4.74
CA LEU A 213 -11.60 -6.43 4.77
C LEU A 213 -11.64 -5.82 3.37
N VAL A 214 -12.85 -5.56 2.88
CA VAL A 214 -13.03 -4.80 1.65
C VAL A 214 -13.20 -3.33 1.97
N VAL A 215 -12.34 -2.49 1.39
CA VAL A 215 -12.47 -1.03 1.43
C VAL A 215 -12.84 -0.48 0.06
N ARG A 216 -13.60 0.62 0.04
CA ARG A 216 -13.97 1.32 -1.19
C ARG A 216 -12.96 2.41 -1.49
N TYR A 217 -12.51 2.49 -2.73
CA TYR A 217 -11.68 3.57 -3.23
C TYR A 217 -12.30 4.93 -2.91
N GLU A 218 -13.60 5.06 -3.18
CA GLU A 218 -14.36 6.28 -2.99
C GLU A 218 -14.31 6.74 -1.52
N HIS A 219 -14.33 5.84 -0.54
CA HIS A 219 -14.19 6.23 0.87
C HIS A 219 -12.78 6.75 1.19
N LEU A 220 -11.75 6.12 0.65
CA LEU A 220 -10.37 6.58 0.84
C LEU A 220 -10.11 7.94 0.17
N THR A 221 -10.83 8.26 -0.92
CA THR A 221 -10.60 9.49 -1.68
C THR A 221 -11.71 10.52 -1.56
N HIS A 222 -12.70 10.33 -0.68
CA HIS A 222 -13.82 11.28 -0.57
C HIS A 222 -13.45 12.55 0.18
N SER A 223 -12.81 12.38 1.34
CA SER A 223 -12.47 13.47 2.26
C SER A 223 -11.42 13.02 3.27
N PRO A 224 -10.74 13.97 3.92
CA PRO A 224 -9.78 13.67 4.98
C PRO A 224 -10.34 12.81 6.12
N GLU A 225 -11.61 13.00 6.47
CA GLU A 225 -12.30 12.27 7.55
C GLU A 225 -12.63 10.83 7.15
N HIS A 226 -13.08 10.63 5.90
CA HIS A 226 -13.36 9.29 5.39
C HIS A 226 -12.08 8.48 5.19
N PHE A 227 -10.98 9.13 4.79
CA PHE A 227 -9.66 8.52 4.73
C PHE A 227 -9.23 8.02 6.12
N ASP A 228 -9.19 8.91 7.12
CA ASP A 228 -8.80 8.56 8.50
C ASP A 228 -9.69 7.43 9.06
N ALA A 229 -11.00 7.47 8.80
CA ALA A 229 -11.93 6.44 9.26
C ALA A 229 -11.72 5.09 8.57
N SER A 230 -11.33 5.09 7.29
CA SER A 230 -11.03 3.87 6.53
C SER A 230 -9.71 3.24 6.99
N VAL A 231 -8.68 4.06 7.22
CA VAL A 231 -7.41 3.63 7.81
C VAL A 231 -7.61 2.99 9.17
N GLU A 232 -8.44 3.60 10.03
CA GLU A 232 -8.73 3.05 11.36
C GLU A 232 -9.37 1.66 11.26
N LYS A 233 -10.33 1.48 10.35
CA LYS A 233 -10.96 0.17 10.11
C LYS A 233 -9.95 -0.87 9.61
N ILE A 234 -9.04 -0.48 8.73
CA ILE A 234 -7.97 -1.37 8.24
C ILE A 234 -7.08 -1.81 9.40
N MET A 235 -6.62 -0.86 10.23
CA MET A 235 -5.74 -1.15 11.35
C MET A 235 -6.41 -2.04 12.40
N GLU A 236 -7.65 -1.73 12.78
CA GLU A 236 -8.41 -2.54 13.72
C GLU A 236 -8.62 -3.97 13.19
N PHE A 237 -8.97 -4.11 11.91
CA PHE A 237 -9.19 -5.42 11.30
C PHE A 237 -7.91 -6.26 11.20
N LEU A 238 -6.79 -5.65 10.78
CA LEU A 238 -5.55 -6.39 10.53
C LEU A 238 -4.81 -6.75 11.81
N VAL A 239 -4.78 -5.87 12.81
CA VAL A 239 -3.94 -6.05 13.99
C VAL A 239 -4.63 -5.77 15.31
N GLY A 240 -5.67 -4.94 15.36
CA GLY A 240 -6.44 -4.65 16.58
C GLY A 240 -5.55 -4.35 17.78
N ASP A 241 -5.69 -5.15 18.84
CA ASP A 241 -4.91 -5.05 20.09
C ASP A 241 -3.51 -5.70 20.03
N GLU A 242 -3.08 -6.24 18.89
CA GLU A 242 -1.74 -6.84 18.74
C GLU A 242 -0.61 -5.82 18.60
N ILE A 243 -0.96 -4.54 18.48
CA ILE A 243 -0.01 -3.42 18.41
C ILE A 243 -0.33 -2.37 19.47
N THR A 244 0.69 -1.63 19.89
CA THR A 244 0.55 -0.59 20.92
C THR A 244 -0.16 0.66 20.39
N GLU A 245 -0.76 1.45 21.28
CA GLU A 245 -1.34 2.76 20.90
C GLU A 245 -0.32 3.72 20.29
N LEU A 246 0.96 3.61 20.69
CA LEU A 246 2.05 4.35 20.06
C LEU A 246 2.19 3.97 18.58
N GLN A 247 2.28 2.68 18.27
CA GLN A 247 2.34 2.19 16.89
C GLN A 247 1.09 2.59 16.10
N LYS A 248 -0.11 2.47 16.68
CA LYS A 248 -1.35 2.94 16.04
C LYS A 248 -1.27 4.43 15.69
N SER A 249 -0.79 5.26 16.62
CA SER A 249 -0.60 6.70 16.39
C SER A 249 0.44 7.00 15.30
N GLU A 250 1.54 6.25 15.26
CA GLU A 250 2.58 6.43 14.25
C GLU A 250 2.10 6.03 12.86
N ILE A 251 1.36 4.92 12.74
CA ILE A 251 0.72 4.49 11.50
C ILE A 251 -0.22 5.58 10.99
N ARG A 252 -1.18 6.04 11.82
CA ARG A 252 -2.12 7.11 11.45
C ARG A 252 -1.41 8.36 10.93
N ARG A 253 -0.31 8.76 11.58
CA ARG A 253 0.48 9.92 11.16
C ARG A 253 1.19 9.66 9.82
N ALA A 254 1.79 8.48 9.65
CA ALA A 254 2.56 8.14 8.45
C ALA A 254 1.66 8.04 7.21
N VAL A 255 0.54 7.33 7.29
CA VAL A 255 -0.33 7.07 6.12
C VAL A 255 -1.04 8.33 5.61
N ARG A 256 -1.17 9.38 6.42
CA ARG A 256 -1.81 10.66 6.02
C ARG A 256 -1.14 11.34 4.83
N VAL A 257 0.11 11.01 4.52
CA VAL A 257 0.78 11.51 3.32
C VAL A 257 0.17 10.96 2.04
N GLU A 258 -0.59 9.87 2.11
CA GLU A 258 -1.29 9.27 0.97
C GLU A 258 -2.73 9.80 0.81
N ASP A 259 -3.19 10.66 1.72
CA ASP A 259 -4.50 11.32 1.62
C ASP A 259 -4.47 12.41 0.54
N LEU A 260 -5.21 12.17 -0.55
CA LEU A 260 -5.28 13.04 -1.72
C LEU A 260 -5.86 14.44 -1.41
N HIS A 261 -6.50 14.62 -0.26
CA HIS A 261 -7.11 15.90 0.14
C HIS A 261 -6.28 16.72 1.14
N ARG A 262 -5.27 16.11 1.77
CA ARG A 262 -4.44 16.80 2.79
C ARG A 262 -3.12 17.31 2.26
N ALA A 263 -2.64 16.76 1.16
CA ALA A 263 -1.29 16.97 0.72
C ALA A 263 -1.17 18.29 -0.05
N SER A 264 -0.48 19.29 0.52
CA SER A 264 -0.08 20.52 -0.18
C SER A 264 1.00 20.25 -1.24
N ASP A 265 1.79 19.20 -1.01
CA ASP A 265 2.66 18.54 -1.97
C ASP A 265 2.00 17.19 -2.20
N LEU A 266 1.37 17.00 -3.36
CA LEU A 266 0.65 15.77 -3.74
C LEU A 266 1.44 14.54 -3.25
N GLY A 267 0.85 13.70 -2.38
CA GLY A 267 1.55 12.57 -1.76
C GLY A 267 2.27 11.64 -2.74
N ILE A 268 3.08 10.68 -2.26
CA ILE A 268 3.82 9.74 -3.12
C ILE A 268 2.89 9.03 -4.12
N SER A 269 1.63 8.75 -3.74
CA SER A 269 0.61 8.21 -4.64
C SER A 269 0.24 9.10 -5.84
N ALA A 270 0.40 10.42 -5.71
CA ALA A 270 0.10 11.40 -6.75
C ALA A 270 1.38 11.93 -7.47
N GLU A 271 2.52 11.94 -6.79
CA GLU A 271 3.85 12.22 -7.37
C GLU A 271 4.57 10.96 -7.87
N ASN A 272 3.97 10.21 -8.79
CA ASN A 272 4.67 9.09 -9.41
C ASN A 272 5.29 9.49 -10.76
N ARG A 273 6.51 9.00 -11.04
CA ARG A 273 7.25 9.25 -12.30
C ARG A 273 6.44 8.90 -13.57
N PHE A 274 5.44 8.05 -13.40
CA PHE A 274 4.58 7.51 -14.46
C PHE A 274 3.19 8.17 -14.54
N ASN A 275 2.95 9.26 -13.81
CA ASN A 275 1.68 10.00 -13.77
C ASN A 275 0.43 9.10 -13.89
N HIS A 276 0.06 8.42 -12.79
CA HIS A 276 -1.09 7.52 -12.74
C HIS A 276 -2.43 8.23 -12.46
N THR A 277 -2.47 9.56 -12.39
CA THR A 277 -3.71 10.34 -12.24
C THR A 277 -4.30 10.65 -13.61
N ASN A 278 -5.62 10.81 -13.68
CA ASN A 278 -6.30 11.23 -14.92
C ASN A 278 -6.67 12.70 -14.81
N ASP A 279 -6.63 13.42 -15.92
CA ASP A 279 -7.21 14.76 -15.99
C ASP A 279 -8.73 14.66 -15.80
N GLU A 280 -9.32 15.63 -15.09
CA GLU A 280 -10.75 15.60 -14.79
C GLU A 280 -11.58 15.79 -16.07
N ALA A 281 -11.13 16.60 -17.02
CA ALA A 281 -11.84 16.79 -18.28
C ALA A 281 -11.85 15.49 -19.12
N ASP A 282 -10.76 14.73 -19.11
CA ASP A 282 -10.69 13.41 -19.76
C ASP A 282 -11.64 12.43 -19.08
N MET A 283 -11.71 12.43 -17.74
CA MET A 283 -12.64 11.59 -16.98
C MET A 283 -14.10 11.95 -17.24
N GLU A 284 -14.45 13.24 -17.30
CA GLU A 284 -15.79 13.71 -17.65
C GLU A 284 -16.20 13.25 -19.04
N ALA A 285 -15.32 13.39 -20.04
CA ALA A 285 -15.57 12.92 -21.40
C ALA A 285 -15.75 11.40 -21.46
N ALA A 286 -14.91 10.64 -20.74
CA ALA A 286 -15.02 9.19 -20.67
C ALA A 286 -16.31 8.73 -20.00
N ARG A 287 -16.71 9.38 -18.89
CA ARG A 287 -17.98 9.11 -18.20
C ARG A 287 -19.17 9.36 -19.11
N ALA A 288 -19.16 10.47 -19.86
CA ALA A 288 -20.22 10.80 -20.81
C ALA A 288 -20.37 9.76 -21.93
N ALA A 289 -19.31 9.02 -22.27
CA ALA A 289 -19.31 7.95 -23.27
C ALA A 289 -19.71 6.57 -22.72
N LEU A 290 -19.80 6.37 -21.40
CA LEU A 290 -20.20 5.08 -20.80
C LEU A 290 -21.55 4.55 -21.34
N PRO A 291 -22.60 5.37 -21.55
CA PRO A 291 -23.87 4.90 -22.12
C PRO A 291 -23.77 4.37 -23.56
N LEU A 292 -22.66 4.61 -24.27
CA LEU A 292 -22.41 4.07 -25.61
C LEU A 292 -21.89 2.62 -25.58
N THR A 293 -21.57 2.10 -24.40
CA THR A 293 -21.24 0.68 -24.20
C THR A 293 -22.43 -0.18 -24.64
N PRO A 294 -22.21 -1.29 -25.37
CA PRO A 294 -23.29 -2.22 -25.73
C PRO A 294 -24.17 -2.57 -24.53
N ALA A 295 -25.49 -2.57 -24.71
CA ALA A 295 -26.45 -2.63 -23.61
C ALA A 295 -26.33 -3.91 -22.77
N ASP A 296 -25.98 -5.04 -23.41
CA ASP A 296 -25.71 -6.31 -22.77
C ASP A 296 -24.45 -6.23 -21.88
N LEU A 297 -23.36 -5.68 -22.41
CA LEU A 297 -22.14 -5.46 -21.64
C LEU A 297 -22.36 -4.48 -20.48
N TYR A 298 -23.04 -3.36 -20.72
CA TYR A 298 -23.38 -2.39 -19.66
C TYR A 298 -24.21 -3.04 -18.54
N ALA A 299 -25.16 -3.91 -18.89
CA ALA A 299 -25.94 -4.66 -17.91
C ALA A 299 -25.06 -5.60 -17.05
N GLU A 300 -24.00 -6.18 -17.62
CA GLU A 300 -23.02 -6.95 -16.82
C GLU A 300 -22.28 -6.05 -15.82
N TYR A 301 -21.87 -4.85 -16.21
CA TYR A 301 -21.26 -3.88 -15.29
C TYR A 301 -22.22 -3.48 -14.16
N VAL A 302 -23.50 -3.26 -14.47
CA VAL A 302 -24.53 -2.98 -13.45
C VAL A 302 -24.67 -4.15 -12.47
N LYS A 303 -24.67 -5.39 -12.96
CA LYS A 303 -24.69 -6.58 -12.10
C LYS A 303 -23.48 -6.64 -11.17
N TYR A 304 -22.27 -6.37 -11.67
CA TYR A 304 -21.08 -6.36 -10.81
C TYR A 304 -21.06 -5.19 -9.82
N ARG A 305 -21.63 -4.03 -10.19
CA ARG A 305 -21.88 -2.92 -9.27
C ARG A 305 -22.73 -3.38 -8.09
N GLU A 306 -23.84 -4.07 -8.35
CA GLU A 306 -24.72 -4.62 -7.30
C GLU A 306 -23.98 -5.62 -6.40
N VAL A 307 -23.19 -6.54 -6.98
CA VAL A 307 -22.38 -7.51 -6.21
C VAL A 307 -21.43 -6.80 -5.25
N LEU A 308 -20.77 -5.73 -5.69
CA LEU A 308 -19.83 -4.94 -4.90
C LEU A 308 -20.54 -3.92 -3.97
N GLY A 309 -21.87 -3.88 -3.99
CA GLY A 309 -22.72 -3.03 -3.17
C GLY A 309 -22.80 -1.57 -3.65
N TYR A 310 -22.53 -1.29 -4.92
CA TYR A 310 -22.86 -0.01 -5.54
C TYR A 310 -24.32 -0.07 -6.00
N SER A 311 -25.12 0.89 -5.53
CA SER A 311 -26.55 1.05 -5.85
C SER A 311 -26.80 2.35 -6.59
#